data_AF-A0A256CMZ7-F1
#
_entry.id   AF-A0A256CMZ7-F1
#
_cell.length_a   1.000
_cell.length_b   1.000
_cell.length_c   1.000
_cell.angle_alpha   90.00
_cell.angle_beta   90.00
_cell.angle_gamma   90.00
#
_symmetry.space_group_name_H-M   'P 1'
#
loop_
_entity.id
_entity.type
_entity.pdbx_description
1 polymer ?
#
loop_
_entity_poly.entity_id
_entity_poly.type
_entity_poly.pdbx_seq_one_letter_code
_entity_poly.pdbx_strand_id
1 'polypeptide(L)'
;MRSMINFFREWFLSCVTFVAEAIVGSPEERQTIEGRSREDCMVEDRMMAEGGFTLMELLIVLALIATISMIAIPVYSNYLQRAKITEGLTLAKGIQLEAELYYALNGDWPKENAHDLLGLDKAESYRGNSVESIALDGNQITITYNDEIRREGGDSAKLLLTAESRGGSIYWQCQSDNIAKDHLPKECLPQ
;
A
#
# COMPACT_ATOMS: atom_id res chain seq x y z
N MET A 1 -12.08 7.61 -6.54
CA MET A 1 -11.24 8.07 -7.67
C MET A 1 -11.48 9.52 -8.12
N ARG A 2 -12.71 9.99 -8.34
CA ARG A 2 -12.98 11.38 -8.82
C ARG A 2 -12.60 12.48 -7.83
N SER A 3 -12.64 12.20 -6.52
CA SER A 3 -12.21 13.12 -5.45
C SER A 3 -10.68 13.25 -5.38
N MET A 4 -9.94 12.15 -5.54
CA MET A 4 -8.48 12.15 -5.47
C MET A 4 -7.84 12.88 -6.65
N ILE A 5 -8.46 12.80 -7.84
CA ILE A 5 -8.03 13.55 -9.03
C ILE A 5 -8.27 15.06 -8.85
N ASN A 6 -9.39 15.46 -8.25
CA ASN A 6 -9.68 16.87 -7.98
C ASN A 6 -8.76 17.44 -6.88
N PHE A 7 -8.47 16.65 -5.85
CA PHE A 7 -7.48 17.01 -4.82
C PHE A 7 -6.08 17.16 -5.42
N PHE A 8 -5.66 16.23 -6.29
CA PHE A 8 -4.38 16.33 -6.98
C PHE A 8 -4.34 17.54 -7.90
N ARG A 9 -5.44 17.88 -8.58
CA ARG A 9 -5.50 19.07 -9.45
C ARG A 9 -5.40 20.37 -8.65
N GLU A 10 -6.09 20.50 -7.53
CA GLU A 10 -6.03 21.70 -6.68
C GLU A 10 -4.68 21.83 -5.98
N TRP A 11 -4.11 20.71 -5.51
CA TRP A 11 -2.80 20.71 -4.86
C TRP A 11 -1.65 20.98 -5.85
N PHE A 12 -1.72 20.42 -7.07
CA PHE A 12 -0.73 20.66 -8.12
C PHE A 12 -0.80 22.09 -8.67
N LEU A 13 -2.01 22.67 -8.83
CA LEU A 13 -2.15 24.09 -9.17
C LEU A 13 -1.59 24.99 -8.06
N SER A 14 -1.84 24.69 -6.79
CA SER A 14 -1.35 25.49 -5.65
C SER A 14 0.18 25.39 -5.48
N CYS A 15 0.78 24.23 -5.71
CA CYS A 15 2.24 24.05 -5.66
C CYS A 15 2.93 24.72 -6.85
N VAL A 16 2.38 24.61 -8.06
CA VAL A 16 2.96 25.25 -9.25
C VAL A 16 2.86 26.77 -9.16
N THR A 17 1.77 27.34 -8.61
CA THR A 17 1.69 28.78 -8.35
C THR A 17 2.68 29.24 -7.28
N PHE A 18 2.85 28.48 -6.19
CA PHE A 18 3.80 28.83 -5.13
C PHE A 18 5.26 28.79 -5.61
N VAL A 19 5.60 27.83 -6.47
CA VAL A 19 6.93 27.75 -7.11
C VAL A 19 7.10 28.86 -8.16
N ALA A 20 6.05 29.23 -8.91
CA ALA A 20 6.10 30.36 -9.83
C ALA A 20 6.32 31.71 -9.11
N GLU A 21 5.71 31.91 -7.93
CA GLU A 21 5.95 33.09 -7.08
C GLU A 21 7.34 33.11 -6.45
N ALA A 22 7.95 31.95 -6.19
CA ALA A 22 9.32 31.88 -5.69
C ALA A 22 10.39 32.12 -6.79
N ILE A 23 10.08 31.83 -8.05
CA ILE A 23 11.01 32.03 -9.19
C ILE A 23 10.93 33.45 -9.74
N VAL A 24 9.78 34.12 -9.67
CA VAL A 24 9.65 35.55 -9.99
C VAL A 24 10.08 36.36 -8.77
N GLY A 25 11.39 36.40 -8.54
CA GLY A 25 12.01 37.21 -7.50
C GLY A 25 11.59 38.68 -7.58
N SER A 26 11.43 39.30 -6.41
CA SER A 26 11.14 40.73 -6.25
C SER A 26 12.17 41.62 -6.96
N PRO A 27 11.76 42.65 -7.72
CA PRO A 27 12.68 43.52 -8.44
C PRO A 27 13.13 44.70 -7.57
N GLU A 28 14.08 44.50 -6.65
CA GLU A 28 14.82 45.56 -5.93
C GLU A 28 15.94 44.86 -5.13
N GLU A 29 17.24 44.95 -5.45
CA GLU A 29 18.08 46.13 -5.36
C GLU A 29 19.30 46.00 -6.29
N ARG A 30 19.51 47.03 -7.11
CA ARG A 30 20.74 47.29 -7.85
C ARG A 30 21.54 48.32 -7.05
N GLN A 31 22.50 47.87 -6.25
CA GLN A 31 23.46 48.78 -5.61
C GLN A 31 24.88 48.56 -6.15
N THR A 32 25.35 49.64 -6.76
CA THR A 32 26.70 50.03 -7.18
C THR A 32 27.78 49.77 -6.13
N ILE A 33 28.90 49.13 -6.53
CA ILE A 33 30.19 49.32 -5.87
C ILE A 33 31.23 49.72 -6.92
N GLU A 34 31.64 50.97 -6.83
CA GLU A 34 32.74 51.61 -7.54
C GLU A 34 34.01 51.47 -6.70
N GLY A 35 35.12 51.00 -7.30
CA GLY A 35 36.49 51.30 -6.89
C GLY A 35 37.05 50.64 -5.61
N ARG A 36 37.80 49.53 -5.78
CA ARG A 36 39.03 49.33 -4.99
C ARG A 36 40.13 48.64 -5.81
N SER A 37 41.22 49.37 -5.90
CA SER A 37 42.58 49.08 -6.35
C SER A 37 43.00 47.61 -6.41
N ARG A 38 43.70 47.33 -7.53
CA ARG A 38 44.71 46.29 -7.80
C ARG A 38 45.84 46.29 -6.75
N GLU A 39 46.49 45.14 -6.58
CA GLU A 39 47.53 44.73 -5.57
C GLU A 39 46.88 43.92 -4.44
N ASP A 40 47.00 42.59 -4.31
CA ASP A 40 48.19 41.74 -4.40
C ASP A 40 47.89 40.34 -4.97
N CYS A 41 48.83 39.85 -5.78
CA CYS A 41 48.97 38.46 -6.18
C CYS A 41 50.03 37.84 -5.28
N MET A 42 49.69 36.75 -4.57
CA MET A 42 50.52 35.56 -4.29
C MET A 42 49.94 34.77 -3.10
N VAL A 43 49.01 33.87 -3.38
CA VAL A 43 48.84 32.63 -2.60
C VAL A 43 48.89 31.50 -3.61
N GLU A 44 49.97 30.74 -3.56
CA GLU A 44 50.11 29.50 -4.31
C GLU A 44 49.24 28.44 -3.62
N ASP A 45 47.94 28.51 -3.88
CA ASP A 45 47.00 27.47 -3.48
C ASP A 45 47.25 26.26 -4.37
N ARG A 46 47.83 25.22 -3.78
CA ARG A 46 47.74 23.88 -4.36
C ARG A 46 46.28 23.45 -4.32
N MET A 47 45.53 23.86 -5.33
CA MET A 47 44.16 23.42 -5.56
C MET A 47 44.21 21.92 -5.87
N MET A 48 43.90 21.11 -4.87
CA MET A 48 43.36 19.79 -5.13
C MET A 48 42.16 20.00 -6.04
N ALA A 49 42.16 19.38 -7.21
CA ALA A 49 40.99 19.31 -8.07
C ALA A 49 39.95 18.40 -7.36
N GLU A 50 39.36 18.90 -6.29
CA GLU A 50 38.17 18.31 -5.71
C GLU A 50 37.01 18.72 -6.61
N GLY A 51 36.70 17.85 -7.57
CA GLY A 51 35.50 17.93 -8.39
C GLY A 51 34.27 17.73 -7.51
N GLY A 52 33.84 18.80 -6.83
CA GLY A 52 32.61 18.83 -6.07
C GLY A 52 31.39 18.88 -6.99
N PHE A 53 30.35 18.13 -6.64
CA PHE A 53 29.02 18.26 -7.24
C PHE A 53 28.54 19.70 -7.13
N THR A 54 28.05 20.27 -8.23
CA THR A 54 27.52 21.64 -8.18
C THR A 54 26.22 21.66 -7.37
N LEU A 55 26.01 22.71 -6.57
CA LEU A 55 24.78 22.86 -5.79
C LEU A 55 23.54 22.88 -6.69
N MET A 56 23.65 23.44 -7.90
CA MET A 56 22.55 23.43 -8.88
C MET A 56 22.25 22.04 -9.45
N GLU A 57 23.26 21.18 -9.63
CA GLU A 57 23.05 19.81 -10.08
C GLU A 57 22.27 19.00 -9.04
N LEU A 58 22.58 19.18 -7.75
CA LEU A 58 21.82 18.55 -6.67
C LEU A 58 20.38 19.09 -6.57
N LEU A 59 20.18 20.40 -6.77
CA LEU A 59 18.84 21.01 -6.71
C LEU A 59 17.90 20.50 -7.81
N ILE A 60 18.41 20.32 -9.04
CA ILE A 60 17.59 19.78 -10.14
C ILE A 60 17.22 18.32 -9.87
N VAL A 61 18.17 17.52 -9.34
CA VAL A 61 17.91 16.13 -8.98
C VAL A 61 16.83 16.02 -7.90
N LEU A 62 16.90 16.86 -6.87
CA LEU A 62 15.88 16.91 -5.81
C LEU A 62 14.51 17.31 -6.36
N ALA A 63 14.44 18.29 -7.27
CA ALA A 63 13.20 18.68 -7.91
C ALA A 63 12.54 17.50 -8.66
N LEU A 64 13.33 16.71 -9.40
CA LEU A 64 12.81 15.54 -10.10
C LEU A 64 12.33 14.45 -9.15
N ILE A 65 13.11 14.11 -8.11
CA ILE A 65 12.71 13.07 -7.13
C ILE A 65 11.41 13.47 -6.42
N ALA A 66 11.24 14.76 -6.07
CA ALA A 66 10.03 15.26 -5.43
C ALA A 66 8.78 15.03 -6.30
N THR A 67 8.86 15.32 -7.60
CA THR A 67 7.72 15.13 -8.53
C THR A 67 7.30 13.66 -8.67
N ILE A 68 8.27 12.74 -8.80
CA ILE A 68 7.99 11.31 -8.97
C ILE A 68 7.42 10.71 -7.67
N SER A 69 7.96 11.10 -6.53
CA SER A 69 7.56 10.56 -5.22
C SER A 69 6.10 10.84 -4.89
N MET A 70 5.60 12.03 -5.28
CA MET A 70 4.21 12.43 -5.06
C MET A 70 3.20 11.47 -5.71
N ILE A 71 3.50 10.96 -6.91
CA ILE A 71 2.62 10.03 -7.64
C ILE A 71 2.82 8.59 -7.14
N ALA A 72 4.06 8.24 -6.78
CA ALA A 72 4.42 6.87 -6.42
C ALA A 72 3.79 6.41 -5.09
N ILE A 73 3.76 7.27 -4.06
CA ILE A 73 3.31 6.90 -2.71
C ILE A 73 1.86 6.36 -2.66
N PRO A 74 0.83 7.06 -3.17
CA PRO A 74 -0.55 6.58 -3.07
C PRO A 74 -0.82 5.34 -3.93
N VAL A 75 -0.05 5.16 -5.01
CA VAL A 75 -0.15 3.99 -5.86
C VAL A 75 0.45 2.77 -5.15
N TYR A 76 1.63 2.93 -4.54
CA TYR A 76 2.34 1.86 -3.87
C TYR A 76 1.61 1.34 -2.62
N SER A 77 0.96 2.23 -1.86
CA SER A 77 0.19 1.82 -0.68
C SER A 77 -0.94 0.84 -1.02
N ASN A 78 -1.64 1.03 -2.14
CA ASN A 78 -2.69 0.13 -2.59
C ASN A 78 -2.15 -1.27 -2.93
N TYR A 79 -0.95 -1.36 -3.50
CA TYR A 79 -0.30 -2.64 -3.78
C TYR A 79 0.11 -3.37 -2.50
N LEU A 80 0.64 -2.65 -1.51
CA LEU A 80 0.97 -3.24 -0.22
C LEU A 80 -0.27 -3.76 0.50
N GLN A 81 -1.37 -3.01 0.48
CA GLN A 81 -2.64 -3.43 1.09
C GLN A 81 -3.20 -4.70 0.41
N ARG A 82 -3.16 -4.77 -0.93
CA ARG A 82 -3.50 -5.99 -1.67
C ARG A 82 -2.62 -7.18 -1.27
N ALA A 83 -1.31 -6.96 -1.14
CA ALA A 83 -0.38 -8.01 -0.75
C ALA A 83 -0.69 -8.56 0.66
N LYS A 84 -0.99 -7.68 1.61
CA LYS A 84 -1.44 -8.05 2.96
C LYS A 84 -2.72 -8.88 2.95
N ILE A 85 -3.70 -8.52 2.11
CA ILE A 85 -4.93 -9.30 1.96
C ILE A 85 -4.63 -10.69 1.38
N THR A 86 -3.77 -10.76 0.37
CA THR A 86 -3.39 -12.04 -0.24
C THR A 86 -2.62 -12.97 0.70
N GLU A 87 -1.92 -12.44 1.72
CA GLU A 87 -1.31 -13.25 2.77
C GLU A 87 -2.36 -14.13 3.47
N GLY A 88 -3.48 -13.54 3.90
CA GLY A 88 -4.58 -14.29 4.52
C GLY A 88 -5.19 -15.34 3.61
N LEU A 89 -5.37 -15.01 2.33
CA LEU A 89 -5.82 -16.00 1.33
C LEU A 89 -4.86 -17.18 1.23
N THR A 90 -3.54 -16.95 1.26
CA THR A 90 -2.57 -18.04 1.21
C THR A 90 -2.56 -18.91 2.46
N LEU A 91 -2.73 -18.31 3.65
CA LEU A 91 -2.84 -19.05 4.92
C LEU A 91 -4.12 -19.90 4.97
N ALA A 92 -5.23 -19.39 4.44
CA ALA A 92 -6.50 -20.11 4.43
C ALA A 92 -6.52 -21.33 3.49
N LYS A 93 -5.59 -21.46 2.54
CA LYS A 93 -5.57 -22.59 1.58
C LYS A 93 -5.47 -23.96 2.23
N GLY A 94 -4.74 -24.08 3.34
CA GLY A 94 -4.65 -25.34 4.08
C GLY A 94 -6.00 -25.74 4.65
N ILE A 95 -6.73 -24.78 5.23
CA ILE A 95 -8.07 -25.00 5.80
C ILE A 95 -9.09 -25.31 4.69
N GLN A 96 -8.97 -24.65 3.52
CA GLN A 96 -9.80 -24.95 2.35
C GLN A 96 -9.66 -26.41 1.93
N LEU A 97 -8.43 -26.92 1.83
CA LEU A 97 -8.17 -28.29 1.45
C LEU A 97 -8.80 -29.29 2.43
N GLU A 98 -8.64 -29.07 3.73
CA GLU A 98 -9.24 -29.96 4.75
C GLU A 98 -10.77 -29.92 4.75
N ALA A 99 -11.35 -28.73 4.56
CA ALA A 99 -12.81 -28.58 4.42
C ALA A 99 -13.33 -29.31 3.16
N GLU A 100 -12.61 -29.22 2.03
CA GLU A 100 -12.93 -29.93 0.79
C GLU A 100 -12.82 -31.45 0.95
N LEU A 101 -11.76 -31.93 1.60
CA LEU A 101 -11.57 -33.35 1.89
C LEU A 101 -12.69 -33.88 2.78
N TYR A 102 -13.06 -33.14 3.82
CA TYR A 102 -14.18 -33.51 4.70
C TYR A 102 -15.50 -33.60 3.92
N TYR A 103 -15.78 -32.61 3.08
CA TYR A 103 -16.97 -32.62 2.23
C TYR A 103 -16.96 -33.81 1.25
N ALA A 104 -15.82 -34.13 0.66
CA ALA A 104 -15.69 -35.26 -0.27
C ALA A 104 -15.92 -36.62 0.41
N LEU A 105 -15.52 -36.77 1.68
CA LEU A 105 -15.68 -38.01 2.44
C LEU A 105 -17.07 -38.16 3.06
N ASN A 106 -17.65 -37.08 3.57
CA ASN A 106 -18.88 -37.12 4.36
C ASN A 106 -20.12 -36.60 3.61
N GLY A 107 -19.95 -35.91 2.49
CA GLY A 107 -21.04 -35.31 1.69
C GLY A 107 -21.67 -34.07 2.31
N ASP A 108 -21.14 -33.59 3.44
CA ASP A 108 -21.64 -32.44 4.19
C ASP A 108 -20.46 -31.62 4.73
N TRP A 109 -20.68 -30.35 5.03
CA TRP A 109 -19.62 -29.46 5.53
C TRP A 109 -19.38 -29.69 7.04
N PRO A 110 -18.16 -29.43 7.54
CA PRO A 110 -17.86 -29.56 8.97
C PRO A 110 -18.63 -28.48 9.74
N LYS A 111 -19.68 -28.89 10.44
CA LYS A 111 -20.50 -28.01 11.31
C LYS A 111 -19.73 -27.70 12.60
N GLU A 112 -20.37 -27.03 13.55
CA GLU A 112 -19.87 -26.59 14.87
C GLU A 112 -18.51 -27.19 15.31
N ASN A 113 -17.57 -26.33 15.69
CA ASN A 113 -16.20 -26.71 16.08
C ASN A 113 -15.42 -27.41 14.96
N ALA A 114 -15.57 -26.93 13.72
CA ALA A 114 -14.91 -27.48 12.54
C ALA A 114 -13.39 -27.61 12.70
N HIS A 115 -12.75 -26.69 13.42
CA HIS A 115 -11.31 -26.77 13.70
C HIS A 115 -10.95 -28.03 14.48
N ASP A 116 -11.62 -28.28 15.61
CA ASP A 116 -11.34 -29.46 16.44
C ASP A 116 -11.70 -30.76 15.71
N LEU A 117 -12.81 -30.75 14.96
CA LEU A 117 -13.28 -31.91 14.20
C LEU A 117 -12.27 -32.35 13.13
N LEU A 118 -11.62 -31.38 12.49
CA LEU A 118 -10.63 -31.61 11.43
C LEU A 118 -9.20 -31.74 11.98
N GLY A 119 -8.99 -31.60 13.29
CA GLY A 119 -7.65 -31.59 13.89
C GLY A 119 -6.81 -30.37 13.47
N LEU A 120 -7.48 -29.27 13.09
CA LEU A 120 -6.85 -27.99 12.82
C LEU A 120 -6.52 -27.28 14.14
N ASP A 121 -5.52 -26.40 14.10
CA ASP A 121 -5.24 -25.50 15.22
C ASP A 121 -6.43 -24.56 15.46
N LYS A 122 -6.49 -23.94 16.65
CA LYS A 122 -7.51 -22.93 16.95
C LYS A 122 -7.46 -21.77 15.96
N ALA A 123 -8.60 -21.12 15.73
CA ALA A 123 -8.72 -20.02 14.78
C ALA A 123 -7.72 -18.88 15.05
N GLU A 124 -7.43 -18.59 16.32
CA GLU A 124 -6.51 -17.53 16.75
C GLU A 124 -5.04 -17.90 16.60
N SER A 125 -4.71 -19.17 16.32
CA SER A 125 -3.35 -19.64 16.06
C SER A 125 -2.90 -19.32 14.63
N TYR A 126 -3.85 -19.17 13.69
CA TYR A 126 -3.59 -18.79 12.30
C TYR A 126 -3.30 -17.28 12.18
N ARG A 127 -2.16 -16.85 12.72
CA ARG A 127 -1.69 -15.46 12.69
C ARG A 127 -0.63 -15.25 11.63
N GLY A 128 -0.72 -14.11 10.96
CA GLY A 128 0.28 -13.63 10.02
C GLY A 128 0.74 -12.22 10.37
N ASN A 129 1.48 -11.60 9.47
CA ASN A 129 1.85 -10.19 9.60
C ASN A 129 0.63 -9.27 9.50
N SER A 130 -0.39 -9.65 8.71
CA SER A 130 -1.63 -8.87 8.56
C SER A 130 -2.89 -9.61 9.02
N VAL A 131 -2.79 -10.87 9.42
CA VAL A 131 -3.92 -11.73 9.78
C VAL A 131 -3.98 -11.94 11.29
N GLU A 132 -5.15 -11.72 11.88
CA GLU A 132 -5.41 -11.89 13.30
C GLU A 132 -5.98 -13.28 13.63
N SER A 133 -6.88 -13.80 12.80
CA SER A 133 -7.44 -15.14 12.95
C SER A 133 -8.04 -15.67 11.65
N ILE A 134 -8.13 -16.99 11.54
CA ILE A 134 -8.84 -17.67 10.47
C ILE A 134 -9.76 -18.72 11.08
N ALA A 135 -11.05 -18.51 10.96
CA ALA A 135 -12.08 -19.41 11.48
C ALA A 135 -12.79 -20.14 10.33
N LEU A 136 -13.03 -21.44 10.50
CA LEU A 136 -13.88 -22.26 9.66
C LEU A 136 -15.19 -22.54 10.40
N ASP A 137 -16.32 -22.22 9.76
CA ASP A 137 -17.65 -22.55 10.23
C ASP A 137 -18.51 -23.05 9.06
N GLY A 138 -18.84 -24.35 9.08
CA GLY A 138 -19.60 -24.97 8.00
C GLY A 138 -18.85 -24.89 6.67
N ASN A 139 -19.48 -24.23 5.70
CA ASN A 139 -18.93 -24.02 4.36
C ASN A 139 -18.22 -22.66 4.21
N GLN A 140 -18.02 -21.90 5.29
CA GLN A 140 -17.46 -20.57 5.23
C GLN A 140 -16.17 -20.48 6.06
N ILE A 141 -15.13 -19.94 5.44
CA ILE A 141 -13.89 -19.54 6.11
C ILE A 141 -13.90 -18.02 6.26
N THR A 142 -13.77 -17.55 7.49
CA THR A 142 -13.67 -16.12 7.82
C THR A 142 -12.24 -15.79 8.22
N ILE A 143 -11.59 -14.95 7.42
CA ILE A 143 -10.27 -14.40 7.71
C ILE A 143 -10.49 -13.02 8.32
N THR A 144 -9.98 -12.82 9.54
CA THR A 144 -10.01 -11.51 10.21
C THR A 144 -8.62 -10.90 10.13
N TYR A 145 -8.53 -9.67 9.61
CA TYR A 145 -7.28 -8.93 9.51
C TYR A 145 -7.09 -7.99 10.71
N ASN A 146 -5.83 -7.66 10.96
CA ASN A 146 -5.46 -6.67 11.96
C ASN A 146 -5.77 -5.22 11.50
N ASP A 147 -5.47 -4.28 12.39
CA ASP A 147 -5.76 -2.85 12.22
C ASP A 147 -4.94 -2.16 11.10
N GLU A 148 -3.93 -2.83 10.55
CA GLU A 148 -3.09 -2.27 9.49
C GLU A 148 -3.79 -2.22 8.13
N ILE A 149 -4.84 -3.03 7.96
CA ILE A 149 -5.70 -2.97 6.78
C ILE A 149 -6.71 -1.83 7.01
N ARG A 150 -6.56 -0.75 6.23
CA ARG A 150 -7.24 0.54 6.46
C ARG A 150 -8.74 0.34 6.71
N ARG A 151 -9.15 0.70 7.92
CA ARG A 151 -10.54 0.92 8.34
C ARG A 151 -10.80 2.41 8.42
N GLU A 152 -11.74 2.94 7.64
CA GLU A 152 -12.36 4.22 7.99
C GLU A 152 -13.55 3.93 8.89
N GLY A 153 -13.30 3.93 10.21
CA GLY A 153 -14.32 3.86 11.26
C GLY A 153 -15.31 2.69 11.14
N GLY A 154 -14.96 1.52 11.71
CA GLY A 154 -15.87 0.36 11.74
C GLY A 154 -15.23 -0.91 12.30
N ASP A 155 -15.99 -2.01 12.26
CA ASP A 155 -15.61 -3.38 12.64
C ASP A 155 -14.34 -3.87 11.93
N SER A 156 -13.74 -4.95 12.44
CA SER A 156 -12.52 -5.54 11.85
C SER A 156 -12.72 -5.89 10.37
N ALA A 157 -11.69 -5.63 9.56
CA ALA A 157 -11.66 -5.99 8.14
C ALA A 157 -11.69 -7.51 7.99
N LYS A 158 -12.61 -8.04 7.19
CA LYS A 158 -12.79 -9.49 7.02
C LYS A 158 -12.86 -9.90 5.55
N LEU A 159 -12.38 -11.10 5.28
CA LEU A 159 -12.58 -11.80 4.01
C LEU A 159 -13.31 -13.11 4.29
N LEU A 160 -14.43 -13.30 3.59
CA LEU A 160 -15.31 -14.44 3.71
C LEU A 160 -15.16 -15.31 2.46
N LEU A 161 -14.66 -16.53 2.64
CA LEU A 161 -14.54 -17.52 1.59
C LEU A 161 -15.66 -18.54 1.79
N THR A 162 -16.63 -18.56 0.89
CA THR A 162 -17.78 -19.47 0.98
C THR A 162 -17.65 -20.54 -0.09
N ALA A 163 -17.65 -21.80 0.31
CA ALA A 163 -17.63 -22.92 -0.59
C ALA A 163 -19.03 -23.20 -1.16
N GLU A 164 -19.06 -23.47 -2.47
CA GLU A 164 -20.24 -23.80 -3.24
C GLU A 164 -19.96 -25.07 -4.05
N SER A 165 -20.79 -26.11 -3.86
CA SER A 165 -20.70 -27.35 -4.63
C SER A 165 -21.51 -27.22 -5.92
N ARG A 166 -20.85 -27.36 -7.07
CA ARG A 166 -21.48 -27.35 -8.40
C ARG A 166 -21.11 -28.62 -9.15
N GLY A 167 -22.04 -29.58 -9.18
CA GLY A 167 -21.92 -30.77 -10.03
C GLY A 167 -20.69 -31.64 -9.75
N GLY A 168 -20.29 -31.79 -8.49
CA GLY A 168 -19.14 -32.61 -8.08
C GLY A 168 -17.81 -31.85 -8.06
N SER A 169 -17.81 -30.54 -8.33
CA SER A 169 -16.67 -29.65 -8.11
C SER A 169 -17.01 -28.62 -7.03
N ILE A 170 -16.00 -28.23 -6.25
CA ILE A 170 -16.14 -27.23 -5.19
C ILE A 170 -15.52 -25.91 -5.69
N TYR A 171 -16.27 -24.82 -5.58
CA TYR A 171 -15.83 -23.48 -5.90
C TYR A 171 -15.84 -22.61 -4.65
N TRP A 172 -14.81 -21.80 -4.46
CA TRP A 172 -14.76 -20.82 -3.39
C TRP A 172 -15.13 -19.43 -3.91
N GLN A 173 -16.23 -18.89 -3.40
CA GLN A 173 -16.62 -17.50 -3.61
C GLN A 173 -15.97 -16.64 -2.55
N CYS A 174 -15.25 -15.61 -2.97
CA CYS A 174 -14.62 -14.67 -2.06
C CYS A 174 -15.44 -13.38 -1.96
N GLN A 175 -15.78 -12.99 -0.73
CA GLN A 175 -16.44 -11.74 -0.41
C GLN A 175 -15.65 -10.99 0.66
N SER A 176 -15.68 -9.67 0.62
CA SER A 176 -15.02 -8.83 1.62
C SER A 176 -16.05 -8.10 2.47
N ASP A 177 -15.75 -7.95 3.75
CA ASP A 177 -16.49 -7.08 4.66
C ASP A 177 -15.53 -6.04 5.26
N ASN A 178 -15.96 -4.77 5.27
CA ASN A 178 -15.18 -3.62 5.76
C ASN A 178 -13.79 -3.43 5.10
N ILE A 179 -13.64 -3.76 3.81
CA ILE A 179 -12.42 -3.50 3.02
C ILE A 179 -12.77 -2.69 1.76
N ALA A 180 -11.98 -1.65 1.47
CA ALA A 180 -12.17 -0.87 0.25
C ALA A 180 -11.89 -1.71 -1.01
N LYS A 181 -12.76 -1.60 -2.02
CA LYS A 181 -12.67 -2.37 -3.29
C LYS A 181 -11.32 -2.18 -4.02
N ASP A 182 -10.70 -1.01 -3.87
CA ASP A 182 -9.40 -0.70 -4.47
C ASP A 182 -8.23 -1.48 -3.85
N HIS A 183 -8.42 -2.10 -2.69
CA HIS A 183 -7.43 -2.95 -2.03
C HIS A 183 -7.70 -4.45 -2.24
N LEU A 184 -8.83 -4.83 -2.84
CA LEU A 184 -9.18 -6.24 -2.99
C LEU A 184 -8.47 -6.88 -4.20
N PRO A 185 -7.99 -8.12 -4.07
CA PRO A 185 -7.56 -8.92 -5.21
C PRO A 185 -8.76 -9.22 -6.11
N LYS A 186 -8.50 -9.52 -7.38
CA LYS A 186 -9.57 -9.60 -8.40
C LYS A 186 -10.57 -10.71 -8.10
N GLU A 187 -10.09 -11.77 -7.46
CA GLU A 187 -10.85 -12.96 -7.07
C GLU A 187 -11.94 -12.64 -6.02
N CYS A 188 -11.77 -11.55 -5.26
CA CYS A 188 -12.66 -11.13 -4.18
C CYS A 188 -13.49 -9.90 -4.51
N LEU A 189 -13.49 -9.47 -5.78
CA LEU A 189 -14.35 -8.39 -6.23
C LEU A 189 -15.78 -8.93 -6.40
N PRO A 190 -16.81 -8.20 -5.91
CA PRO A 190 -18.19 -8.57 -6.16
C PRO A 190 -18.45 -8.55 -7.67
N GLN A 191 -18.97 -9.67 -8.18
CA GLN A 191 -19.36 -9.85 -9.58
C GLN A 191 -20.67 -9.12 -9.89
#